data_AF-R6M354-F1
#
_entry.id   AF-R6M354-F1
#
_cell.length_a   1.000
_cell.length_b   1.000
_cell.length_c   1.000
_cell.angle_alpha   90.00
_cell.angle_beta   90.00
_cell.angle_gamma   90.00
#
_symmetry.space_group_name_H-M   'P 1'
#
loop_
_entity.id
_entity.type
_entity.pdbx_description
1 polymer ?
#
loop_
_entity_poly.entity_id
_entity_poly.type
_entity_poly.pdbx_seq_one_letter_code
_entity_poly.pdbx_strand_id
1 'polypeptide(L)'
;MENGGNFEFLNHLKKRQSELERINHPMIRYEDSFRYLYVFGLGVMALGNMKAMMELQDYFDEILDKLCISKKNMEQVITDINNYFDFRLTECIDKLKEKEVQYCFILDLYKMYQLTLWSQDYCEKILDYYQQIFRFSDIERKFFEGFSDCSSKKDVDRATEMYTAFRKKGYEIRYSILTYFFPEFILEEEYGDIVVKSGKTFVIDKPVTVNGDIEVERGGSLLMSGGILKIYGGIKVNGGRIRLYNTRVRVLKNDYEYFMQIDNAAIVQISDSFIDCGQFSGFMKQTSGRLILTDTIVSNAAGSRSVSFYGRSAVITRCRFINCDCGAVSLYNRARVEIKNCEFIKCIAEYGAALYSESIGNVECEDCVFDECNAKYLGAAIYFKYQKFGQYIKNCICRGCNPSENQIFNVYDDDFEIQRIEKRGTADDIRYINQV
;
A
#
# COMPACT_ATOMS: atom_id res chain seq x y z
N MET A 1 -38.52 -21.20 -9.86
CA MET A 1 -37.60 -20.22 -10.48
C MET A 1 -36.73 -19.65 -9.37
N GLU A 2 -35.73 -20.41 -8.90
CA GLU A 2 -34.78 -19.95 -7.88
C GLU A 2 -33.49 -20.73 -8.14
N ASN A 3 -32.63 -20.24 -9.03
CA ASN A 3 -31.27 -20.76 -9.26
C ASN A 3 -30.35 -19.76 -9.98
N GLY A 4 -30.84 -18.56 -10.34
CA GLY A 4 -30.06 -17.54 -11.07
C GLY A 4 -29.15 -16.67 -10.20
N GLY A 5 -29.57 -16.31 -8.98
CA GLY A 5 -28.84 -15.35 -8.13
C GLY A 5 -27.56 -15.89 -7.48
N ASN A 6 -27.49 -17.20 -7.23
CA ASN A 6 -26.35 -17.82 -6.54
C ASN A 6 -25.12 -17.98 -7.46
N PHE A 7 -25.35 -18.11 -8.77
CA PHE A 7 -24.30 -18.28 -9.77
C PHE A 7 -23.59 -16.95 -10.09
N GLU A 8 -24.33 -15.83 -10.11
CA GLU A 8 -23.78 -14.48 -10.29
C GLU A 8 -22.90 -14.06 -9.12
N PHE A 9 -23.35 -14.37 -7.89
CA PHE A 9 -22.57 -14.09 -6.67
C PHE A 9 -21.28 -14.91 -6.61
N LEU A 10 -21.34 -16.22 -6.92
CA LEU A 10 -20.15 -17.07 -7.00
C LEU A 10 -19.18 -16.63 -8.10
N ASN A 11 -19.69 -16.18 -9.26
CA ASN A 11 -18.86 -15.61 -10.31
C ASN A 11 -18.24 -14.28 -9.90
N HIS A 12 -18.96 -13.44 -9.16
CA HIS A 12 -18.44 -12.20 -8.61
C HIS A 12 -17.36 -12.46 -7.54
N LEU A 13 -17.53 -13.47 -6.68
CA LEU A 13 -16.53 -13.89 -5.70
C LEU A 13 -15.29 -14.50 -6.36
N LYS A 14 -15.46 -15.35 -7.38
CA LYS A 14 -14.35 -15.88 -8.19
C LYS A 14 -13.61 -14.77 -8.92
N LYS A 15 -14.34 -13.78 -9.46
CA LYS A 15 -13.74 -12.60 -10.07
C LYS A 15 -12.94 -11.80 -9.05
N ARG A 16 -13.50 -11.50 -7.88
CA ARG A 16 -12.81 -10.83 -6.76
C ARG A 16 -11.59 -11.62 -6.28
N GLN A 17 -11.69 -12.94 -6.16
CA GLN A 17 -10.57 -13.81 -5.79
C GLN A 17 -9.48 -13.77 -6.87
N SER A 18 -9.85 -13.88 -8.14
CA SER A 18 -8.91 -13.76 -9.26
C SER A 18 -8.27 -12.38 -9.37
N GLU A 19 -8.97 -11.31 -8.97
CA GLU A 19 -8.46 -9.94 -8.88
C GLU A 19 -7.48 -9.77 -7.69
N LEU A 20 -7.72 -10.48 -6.58
CA LEU A 20 -6.85 -10.50 -5.40
C LEU A 20 -5.59 -11.34 -5.59
N GLU A 21 -5.67 -12.40 -6.40
CA GLU A 21 -4.53 -13.24 -6.82
C GLU A 21 -3.78 -12.66 -8.03
N ARG A 22 -4.31 -11.60 -8.67
CA ARG A 22 -3.72 -10.97 -9.84
C ARG A 22 -2.47 -10.19 -9.46
N ILE A 23 -1.33 -10.59 -10.01
CA ILE A 23 -0.14 -9.75 -10.01
C ILE A 23 -0.39 -8.59 -10.97
N ASN A 24 -0.82 -7.45 -10.41
CA ASN A 24 -1.06 -6.24 -11.18
C ASN A 24 0.26 -5.64 -11.67
N HIS A 25 0.21 -5.01 -12.85
CA HIS A 25 1.37 -4.33 -13.41
C HIS A 25 1.78 -3.12 -12.53
N PRO A 26 3.08 -2.81 -12.36
CA PRO A 26 3.52 -1.67 -11.53
C PRO A 26 2.93 -0.30 -11.93
N MET A 27 2.47 -0.18 -13.18
CA MET A 27 1.85 1.02 -13.74
C MET A 27 0.30 1.05 -13.65
N ILE A 28 -0.35 0.05 -13.05
CA ILE A 28 -1.83 -0.01 -12.96
C ILE A 28 -2.44 1.21 -12.25
N ARG A 29 -1.69 1.83 -11.33
CA ARG A 29 -2.13 2.98 -10.53
C ARG A 29 -2.30 4.27 -11.33
N TYR A 30 -1.77 4.33 -12.55
CA TYR A 30 -1.86 5.52 -13.38
C TYR A 30 -3.22 5.60 -14.09
N GLU A 31 -3.62 6.81 -14.45
CA GLU A 31 -4.85 7.09 -15.18
C GLU A 31 -4.95 6.33 -16.51
N ASP A 32 -6.18 6.12 -17.00
CA ASP A 32 -6.47 5.35 -18.22
C ASP A 32 -5.71 5.88 -19.45
N SER A 33 -5.58 7.19 -19.58
CA SER A 33 -4.87 7.83 -20.70
C SER A 33 -3.36 7.52 -20.68
N PHE A 34 -2.76 7.48 -19.49
CA PHE A 34 -1.37 7.07 -19.32
C PHE A 34 -1.21 5.58 -19.65
N ARG A 35 -2.06 4.72 -19.07
CA ARG A 35 -1.99 3.27 -19.30
C ARG A 35 -2.16 2.93 -20.78
N TYR A 36 -3.06 3.63 -21.48
CA TYR A 36 -3.24 3.55 -22.93
C TYR A 36 -1.95 3.85 -23.69
N LEU A 37 -1.33 5.00 -23.43
CA LEU A 37 -0.10 5.41 -24.13
C LEU A 37 1.09 4.50 -23.79
N TYR A 38 1.15 3.99 -22.56
CA TYR A 38 2.13 2.99 -22.15
C TYR A 38 2.01 1.72 -23.01
N VAL A 39 0.81 1.15 -23.14
CA VAL A 39 0.62 -0.07 -23.94
C VAL A 39 0.71 0.20 -25.43
N PHE A 40 0.39 1.40 -25.91
CA PHE A 40 0.68 1.80 -27.28
C PHE A 40 2.19 1.70 -27.57
N GLY A 41 3.03 2.25 -26.68
CA GLY A 41 4.49 2.19 -26.82
C GLY A 41 5.03 0.76 -26.86
N LEU A 42 4.52 -0.13 -25.99
CA LEU A 42 4.85 -1.56 -26.01
C LEU A 42 4.33 -2.26 -27.28
N GLY A 43 3.12 -1.88 -27.72
CA GLY A 43 2.47 -2.38 -28.92
C GLY A 43 3.26 -2.09 -30.19
N VAL A 44 4.09 -1.03 -30.22
CA VAL A 44 5.03 -0.80 -31.32
C VAL A 44 5.91 -2.03 -31.54
N MET A 45 6.47 -2.63 -30.48
CA MET A 45 7.25 -3.86 -30.60
C MET A 45 6.38 -5.08 -30.86
N ALA A 46 5.30 -5.25 -30.11
CA ALA A 46 4.49 -6.46 -30.16
C ALA A 46 3.69 -6.60 -31.48
N LEU A 47 3.22 -5.49 -32.06
CA LEU A 47 2.25 -5.50 -33.15
C LEU A 47 2.77 -4.87 -34.46
N GLY A 48 3.88 -4.14 -34.42
CA GLY A 48 4.41 -3.39 -35.58
C GLY A 48 5.07 -4.27 -36.66
N ASN A 49 5.26 -5.57 -36.41
CA ASN A 49 5.79 -6.53 -37.38
C ASN A 49 5.02 -7.85 -37.32
N MET A 50 4.68 -8.44 -38.46
CA MET A 50 3.92 -9.71 -38.50
C MET A 50 4.61 -10.85 -37.76
N LYS A 51 5.93 -10.97 -37.81
CA LYS A 51 6.66 -12.02 -37.08
C LYS A 51 6.60 -11.77 -35.57
N ALA A 52 6.83 -10.53 -35.14
CA ALA A 52 6.74 -10.14 -33.74
C ALA A 52 5.34 -10.40 -33.17
N MET A 53 4.30 -10.06 -33.94
CA MET A 53 2.91 -10.30 -33.57
C MET A 53 2.63 -11.78 -33.31
N MET A 54 3.13 -12.68 -34.17
CA MET A 54 2.97 -14.12 -33.99
C MET A 54 3.66 -14.65 -32.73
N GLU A 55 4.72 -14.00 -32.26
CA GLU A 55 5.53 -14.44 -31.11
C GLU A 55 5.12 -13.76 -29.79
N LEU A 56 4.63 -12.52 -29.85
CA LEU A 56 4.47 -11.65 -28.68
C LEU A 56 3.02 -11.38 -28.28
N GLN A 57 2.04 -11.70 -29.13
CA GLN A 57 0.65 -11.35 -28.88
C GLN A 57 0.13 -11.88 -27.54
N ASP A 58 0.41 -13.14 -27.20
CA ASP A 58 -0.06 -13.74 -25.94
C ASP A 58 0.47 -12.98 -24.71
N TYR A 59 1.76 -12.62 -24.71
CA TYR A 59 2.36 -11.87 -23.60
C TYR A 59 1.92 -10.40 -23.58
N PHE A 60 1.70 -9.80 -24.75
CA PHE A 60 1.14 -8.45 -24.84
C PHE A 60 -0.28 -8.40 -24.27
N ASP A 61 -1.11 -9.40 -24.59
CA ASP A 61 -2.47 -9.53 -24.06
C ASP A 61 -2.46 -9.71 -22.53
N GLU A 62 -1.50 -10.47 -21.99
CA GLU A 62 -1.29 -10.57 -20.53
C GLU A 62 -0.98 -9.20 -19.88
N ILE A 63 -0.16 -8.37 -20.53
CA ILE A 63 0.15 -7.01 -20.04
C ILE A 63 -1.08 -6.11 -20.09
N LEU A 64 -1.85 -6.14 -21.19
CA LEU A 64 -3.11 -5.39 -21.31
C LEU A 64 -4.06 -5.73 -20.16
N ASP A 65 -4.14 -7.02 -19.85
CA ASP A 65 -4.91 -7.56 -18.76
C ASP A 65 -4.42 -7.04 -17.40
N LYS A 66 -3.14 -7.19 -17.08
CA LYS A 66 -2.53 -6.71 -15.82
C LYS A 66 -2.58 -5.19 -15.64
N LEU A 67 -2.73 -4.45 -16.73
CA LEU A 67 -2.97 -3.00 -16.75
C LEU A 67 -4.45 -2.63 -16.77
N CYS A 68 -5.36 -3.60 -16.81
CA CYS A 68 -6.81 -3.40 -16.92
C CYS A 68 -7.21 -2.50 -18.11
N ILE A 69 -6.61 -2.74 -19.28
CA ILE A 69 -6.96 -2.04 -20.52
C ILE A 69 -8.29 -2.58 -21.07
N SER A 70 -9.19 -1.69 -21.50
CA SER A 70 -10.46 -2.09 -22.10
C SER A 70 -10.27 -2.63 -23.53
N LYS A 71 -11.14 -3.54 -23.97
CA LYS A 71 -11.14 -4.05 -25.37
C LYS A 71 -11.20 -2.93 -26.41
N LYS A 72 -11.99 -1.89 -26.16
CA LYS A 72 -12.06 -0.71 -27.02
C LYS A 72 -10.69 -0.04 -27.17
N ASN A 73 -9.95 0.11 -26.07
CA ASN A 73 -8.62 0.70 -26.10
C ASN A 73 -7.61 -0.20 -26.81
N MET A 74 -7.71 -1.54 -26.66
CA MET A 74 -6.88 -2.50 -27.38
C MET A 74 -7.06 -2.37 -28.91
N GLU A 75 -8.29 -2.34 -29.41
CA GLU A 75 -8.58 -2.13 -30.84
C GLU A 75 -8.05 -0.77 -31.33
N GLN A 76 -8.14 0.25 -30.48
CA GLN A 76 -7.61 1.57 -30.79
C GLN A 76 -6.08 1.57 -30.89
N VAL A 77 -5.35 0.82 -30.05
CA VAL A 77 -3.88 0.69 -30.16
C VAL A 77 -3.49 0.16 -31.54
N ILE A 78 -4.16 -0.90 -32.02
CA ILE A 78 -3.89 -1.46 -33.36
C ILE A 78 -4.15 -0.42 -34.45
N THR A 79 -5.25 0.31 -34.33
CA THR A 79 -5.61 1.37 -35.29
C THR A 79 -4.57 2.48 -35.29
N ASP A 80 -4.13 2.90 -34.12
CA ASP A 80 -3.20 4.01 -33.93
C ASP A 80 -1.78 3.68 -34.41
N ILE A 81 -1.33 2.43 -34.21
CA ILE A 81 -0.05 1.96 -34.74
C ILE A 81 -0.04 2.02 -36.28
N ASN A 82 -1.16 1.69 -36.93
CA ASN A 82 -1.25 1.67 -38.39
C ASN A 82 -1.50 3.05 -39.02
N ASN A 83 -2.28 3.90 -38.37
CA ASN A 83 -2.81 5.12 -39.00
C ASN A 83 -2.33 6.43 -38.34
N TYR A 84 -1.86 6.40 -37.10
CA TYR A 84 -1.56 7.61 -36.31
C TYR A 84 -0.22 7.51 -35.55
N PHE A 85 0.71 6.70 -36.08
CA PHE A 85 1.94 6.31 -35.39
C PHE A 85 2.75 7.50 -34.86
N ASP A 86 3.14 8.44 -35.73
CA ASP A 86 4.02 9.55 -35.36
C ASP A 86 3.41 10.44 -34.25
N PHE A 87 2.11 10.72 -34.36
CA PHE A 87 1.38 11.52 -33.39
C PHE A 87 1.33 10.81 -32.03
N ARG A 88 0.95 9.53 -32.01
CA ARG A 88 0.85 8.76 -30.76
C ARG A 88 2.18 8.42 -30.14
N LEU A 89 3.22 8.21 -30.93
CA LEU A 89 4.58 8.03 -30.43
C LEU A 89 5.05 9.29 -29.70
N THR A 90 4.75 10.47 -30.25
CA THR A 90 5.07 11.75 -29.59
C THR A 90 4.36 11.86 -28.24
N GLU A 91 3.05 11.59 -28.19
CA GLU A 91 2.29 11.61 -26.93
C GLU A 91 2.78 10.57 -25.91
N CYS A 92 3.14 9.38 -26.40
CA CYS A 92 3.70 8.30 -25.58
C CYS A 92 5.01 8.75 -24.91
N ILE A 93 5.97 9.24 -25.69
CA ILE A 93 7.25 9.75 -25.17
C ILE A 93 7.01 10.89 -24.18
N ASP A 94 6.04 11.77 -24.47
CA ASP A 94 5.68 12.88 -23.60
C ASP A 94 5.05 12.46 -22.26
N LYS A 95 4.40 11.29 -22.20
CA LYS A 95 3.86 10.72 -20.96
C LYS A 95 4.90 9.89 -20.20
N LEU A 96 5.81 9.21 -20.90
CA LEU A 96 6.86 8.38 -20.29
C LEU A 96 8.08 9.22 -19.86
N LYS A 97 7.86 10.27 -19.06
CA LYS A 97 8.92 11.22 -18.65
C LYS A 97 9.68 10.83 -17.40
N GLU A 98 9.03 10.12 -16.48
CA GLU A 98 9.65 9.73 -15.21
C GLU A 98 10.64 8.57 -15.44
N LYS A 99 11.86 8.67 -14.89
CA LYS A 99 12.90 7.63 -15.05
C LYS A 99 12.41 6.25 -14.62
N GLU A 100 11.66 6.19 -13.53
CA GLU A 100 11.09 4.95 -13.04
C GLU A 100 10.08 4.31 -14.03
N VAL A 101 9.23 5.14 -14.66
CA VAL A 101 8.30 4.69 -15.69
C VAL A 101 9.07 4.15 -16.90
N GLN A 102 10.11 4.87 -17.33
CA GLN A 102 10.99 4.44 -18.43
C GLN A 102 11.68 3.11 -18.11
N TYR A 103 12.15 2.92 -16.88
CA TYR A 103 12.78 1.67 -16.46
C TYR A 103 11.83 0.49 -16.48
N CYS A 104 10.61 0.65 -15.97
CA CYS A 104 9.58 -0.38 -16.07
C CYS A 104 9.28 -0.71 -17.54
N PHE A 105 9.07 0.32 -18.36
CA PHE A 105 8.78 0.17 -19.79
C PHE A 105 9.88 -0.56 -20.56
N ILE A 106 11.15 -0.23 -20.31
CA ILE A 106 12.26 -0.92 -20.95
C ILE A 106 12.38 -2.38 -20.49
N LEU A 107 12.07 -2.69 -19.22
CA LEU A 107 12.05 -4.07 -18.75
C LEU A 107 10.93 -4.90 -19.40
N ASP A 108 9.74 -4.33 -19.64
CA ASP A 108 8.69 -5.01 -20.45
C ASP A 108 9.18 -5.30 -21.87
N LEU A 109 9.83 -4.32 -22.52
CA LEU A 109 10.39 -4.50 -23.85
C LEU A 109 11.51 -5.56 -23.88
N TYR A 110 12.37 -5.60 -22.88
CA TYR A 110 13.38 -6.67 -22.76
C TYR A 110 12.71 -8.02 -22.55
N LYS A 111 11.65 -8.10 -21.74
CA LYS A 111 10.92 -9.34 -21.52
C LYS A 111 10.26 -9.83 -22.80
N MET A 112 9.64 -8.94 -23.58
CA MET A 112 9.14 -9.26 -24.93
C MET A 112 10.26 -9.74 -25.84
N TYR A 113 11.36 -8.99 -25.93
CA TYR A 113 12.51 -9.36 -26.77
C TYR A 113 13.02 -10.77 -26.47
N GLN A 114 13.08 -11.17 -25.20
CA GLN A 114 13.50 -12.51 -24.77
C GLN A 114 12.57 -13.64 -25.20
N LEU A 115 11.32 -13.33 -25.55
CA LEU A 115 10.36 -14.30 -26.08
C LEU A 115 10.46 -14.47 -27.60
N THR A 116 11.27 -13.64 -28.29
CA THR A 116 11.37 -13.66 -29.75
C THR A 116 12.45 -14.61 -30.25
N LEU A 117 12.15 -15.30 -31.36
CA LEU A 117 13.06 -16.14 -32.13
C LEU A 117 13.24 -15.61 -33.55
N TRP A 118 12.15 -15.22 -34.21
CA TRP A 118 12.18 -14.79 -35.63
C TRP A 118 12.15 -13.29 -35.82
N SER A 119 11.69 -12.52 -34.83
CA SER A 119 11.65 -11.06 -34.86
C SER A 119 12.76 -10.38 -34.06
N GLN A 120 13.83 -11.09 -33.66
CA GLN A 120 14.91 -10.55 -32.82
C GLN A 120 15.51 -9.24 -33.36
N ASP A 121 15.94 -9.20 -34.62
CA ASP A 121 16.50 -7.99 -35.25
C ASP A 121 15.56 -6.78 -35.20
N TYR A 122 14.25 -7.03 -35.31
CA TYR A 122 13.24 -5.99 -35.24
C TYR A 122 13.08 -5.47 -33.81
N CYS A 123 12.92 -6.38 -32.86
CA CYS A 123 12.71 -6.05 -31.46
C CYS A 123 13.96 -5.40 -30.83
N GLU A 124 15.17 -5.85 -31.20
CA GLU A 124 16.43 -5.23 -30.78
C GLU A 124 16.52 -3.76 -31.23
N LYS A 125 16.14 -3.46 -32.48
CA LYS A 125 16.10 -2.08 -32.99
C LYS A 125 15.09 -1.22 -32.24
N ILE A 126 13.89 -1.74 -31.96
CA ILE A 126 12.89 -1.00 -31.18
C ILE A 126 13.41 -0.71 -29.76
N LEU A 127 14.05 -1.68 -29.12
CA LEU A 127 14.70 -1.50 -27.82
C LEU A 127 15.76 -0.39 -27.87
N ASP A 128 16.66 -0.42 -28.86
CA ASP A 128 17.71 0.59 -28.96
C ASP A 128 17.13 1.99 -29.25
N TYR A 129 16.12 2.10 -30.12
CA TYR A 129 15.44 3.38 -30.37
C TYR A 129 14.82 3.98 -29.10
N TYR A 130 14.08 3.19 -28.31
CA TYR A 130 13.52 3.71 -27.06
C TYR A 130 14.61 4.09 -26.05
N GLN A 131 15.67 3.29 -25.93
CA GLN A 131 16.80 3.61 -25.06
C GLN A 131 17.55 4.89 -25.50
N GLN A 132 17.62 5.16 -26.80
CA GLN A 132 18.15 6.41 -27.34
C GLN A 132 17.22 7.60 -27.04
N ILE A 133 15.91 7.44 -27.27
CA ILE A 133 14.88 8.46 -26.99
C ILE A 133 14.89 8.86 -25.50
N PHE A 134 14.95 7.88 -24.60
CA PHE A 134 15.03 8.10 -23.15
C PHE A 134 16.43 8.51 -22.67
N ARG A 135 17.41 8.56 -23.58
CA ARG A 135 18.80 8.93 -23.31
C ARG A 135 19.41 8.11 -22.19
N PHE A 136 19.24 6.79 -22.24
CA PHE A 136 19.84 5.88 -21.27
C PHE A 136 21.35 5.85 -21.44
N SER A 137 22.06 6.04 -20.33
CA SER A 137 23.51 5.86 -20.22
C SER A 137 23.93 4.41 -20.44
N ASP A 138 25.21 4.19 -20.74
CA ASP A 138 25.76 2.82 -20.85
C ASP A 138 25.57 2.00 -19.58
N ILE A 139 25.49 2.65 -18.41
CA ILE A 139 25.25 1.98 -17.13
C ILE A 139 23.81 1.47 -17.05
N GLU A 140 22.83 2.30 -17.41
CA GLU A 140 21.41 1.91 -17.50
C GLU A 140 21.21 0.77 -18.51
N ARG A 141 21.74 0.92 -19.72
CA ARG A 141 21.61 -0.09 -20.80
C ARG A 141 22.15 -1.45 -20.36
N LYS A 142 23.39 -1.49 -19.86
CA LYS A 142 24.02 -2.72 -19.36
C LYS A 142 23.26 -3.32 -18.19
N PHE A 143 22.71 -2.49 -17.30
CA PHE A 143 21.91 -2.97 -16.18
C PHE A 143 20.63 -3.66 -16.67
N PHE A 144 19.82 -3.04 -17.52
CA PHE A 144 18.55 -3.61 -17.95
C PHE A 144 18.72 -4.85 -18.82
N GLU A 145 19.70 -4.85 -19.72
CA GLU A 145 20.05 -6.02 -20.52
C GLU A 145 20.47 -7.19 -19.63
N GLY A 146 21.45 -6.97 -18.75
CA GLY A 146 21.97 -8.04 -17.91
C GLY A 146 20.99 -8.49 -16.82
N PHE A 147 20.22 -7.59 -16.22
CA PHE A 147 19.18 -7.98 -15.24
C PHE A 147 18.09 -8.82 -15.91
N SER A 148 17.69 -8.46 -17.14
CA SER A 148 16.73 -9.26 -17.90
C SER A 148 17.32 -10.63 -18.24
N ASP A 149 18.59 -10.72 -18.65
CA ASP A 149 19.28 -11.99 -18.89
C ASP A 149 19.30 -12.87 -17.62
N CYS A 150 19.57 -12.26 -16.46
CA CYS A 150 19.53 -12.94 -15.17
C CYS A 150 18.12 -13.47 -14.85
N SER A 151 17.06 -12.68 -15.08
CA SER A 151 15.67 -13.11 -14.88
C SER A 151 15.34 -14.34 -15.75
N SER A 152 15.70 -14.32 -17.02
CA SER A 152 15.45 -15.44 -17.94
C SER A 152 16.22 -16.71 -17.56
N LYS A 153 17.44 -16.56 -17.03
CA LYS A 153 18.29 -17.67 -16.57
C LYS A 153 18.05 -18.07 -15.11
N LYS A 154 17.20 -17.32 -14.39
CA LYS A 154 16.99 -17.43 -12.95
C LYS A 154 18.27 -17.30 -12.11
N ASP A 155 19.19 -16.44 -12.54
CA ASP A 155 20.48 -16.19 -11.89
C ASP A 155 20.37 -15.04 -10.88
N VAL A 156 20.04 -15.38 -9.63
CA VAL A 156 19.80 -14.40 -8.56
C VAL A 156 21.10 -13.73 -8.09
N ASP A 157 22.22 -14.46 -8.06
CA ASP A 157 23.50 -13.94 -7.58
C ASP A 157 24.01 -12.83 -8.50
N ARG A 158 24.01 -13.09 -9.81
CA ARG A 158 24.41 -12.07 -10.79
C ARG A 158 23.44 -10.89 -10.84
N ALA A 159 22.14 -11.13 -10.71
CA ALA A 159 21.15 -10.04 -10.59
C ALA A 159 21.44 -9.13 -9.38
N THR A 160 21.86 -9.73 -8.27
CA THR A 160 22.21 -9.02 -7.02
C THR A 160 23.47 -8.16 -7.20
N GLU A 161 24.51 -8.71 -7.84
CA GLU A 161 25.71 -7.95 -8.18
C GLU A 161 25.41 -6.75 -9.08
N MET A 162 24.59 -6.97 -10.11
CA MET A 162 24.18 -5.93 -11.05
C MET A 162 23.38 -4.82 -10.37
N TYR A 163 22.38 -5.18 -9.55
CA TYR A 163 21.61 -4.22 -8.77
C TYR A 163 22.50 -3.40 -7.83
N THR A 164 23.41 -4.06 -7.11
CA THR A 164 24.32 -3.40 -6.18
C THR A 164 25.25 -2.41 -6.91
N ALA A 165 25.78 -2.80 -8.07
CA ALA A 165 26.60 -1.93 -8.90
C ALA A 165 25.82 -0.72 -9.44
N PHE A 166 24.57 -0.94 -9.87
CA PHE A 166 23.67 0.11 -10.35
C PHE A 166 23.38 1.15 -9.27
N ARG A 167 23.03 0.70 -8.05
CA ARG A 167 22.82 1.56 -6.87
C ARG A 167 24.09 2.31 -6.48
N LYS A 168 25.26 1.66 -6.48
CA LYS A 168 26.56 2.30 -6.15
C LYS A 168 26.93 3.43 -7.11
N LYS A 169 26.42 3.40 -8.34
CA LYS A 169 26.59 4.46 -9.34
C LYS A 169 25.56 5.60 -9.21
N GLY A 170 24.66 5.54 -8.22
CA GLY A 170 23.69 6.58 -7.91
C GLY A 170 22.36 6.46 -8.66
N TYR A 171 22.12 5.33 -9.36
CA TYR A 171 20.84 5.08 -10.00
C TYR A 171 19.86 4.43 -9.02
N GLU A 172 18.57 4.72 -9.20
CA GLU A 172 17.50 4.21 -8.35
C GLU A 172 16.41 3.56 -9.19
N ILE A 173 15.98 2.37 -8.79
CA ILE A 173 14.81 1.68 -9.32
C ILE A 173 14.10 1.00 -8.16
N ARG A 174 12.76 1.10 -8.13
CA ARG A 174 11.96 0.42 -7.10
C ARG A 174 12.16 -1.08 -7.19
N TYR A 175 12.45 -1.69 -6.05
CA TYR A 175 12.55 -3.14 -5.93
C TYR A 175 11.26 -3.89 -6.33
N SER A 176 10.09 -3.28 -6.11
CA SER A 176 8.80 -3.82 -6.59
C SER A 176 8.69 -3.94 -8.11
N ILE A 177 9.41 -3.10 -8.87
CA ILE A 177 9.49 -3.24 -10.33
C ILE A 177 10.37 -4.43 -10.68
N LEU A 178 11.55 -4.54 -10.06
CA LEU A 178 12.48 -5.65 -10.31
C LEU A 178 11.85 -7.01 -10.02
N THR A 179 11.15 -7.13 -8.88
CA THR A 179 10.46 -8.37 -8.48
C THR A 179 9.22 -8.68 -9.29
N TYR A 180 8.60 -7.69 -9.96
CA TYR A 180 7.58 -7.97 -10.97
C TYR A 180 8.16 -8.72 -12.17
N PHE A 181 9.36 -8.33 -12.64
CA PHE A 181 10.04 -8.96 -13.78
C PHE A 181 10.85 -10.21 -13.41
N PHE A 182 11.26 -10.32 -12.15
CA PHE A 182 12.01 -11.45 -11.62
C PHE A 182 11.55 -11.77 -10.19
N PRO A 183 10.44 -12.51 -10.01
CA PRO A 183 9.84 -12.79 -8.70
C PRO A 183 10.79 -13.48 -7.70
N GLU A 184 11.73 -14.28 -8.19
CA GLU A 184 12.74 -14.96 -7.37
C GLU A 184 13.89 -14.04 -6.91
N PHE A 185 13.94 -12.79 -7.39
CA PHE A 185 14.95 -11.81 -6.98
C PHE A 185 14.65 -11.27 -5.57
N ILE A 186 15.17 -11.96 -4.55
CA ILE A 186 14.97 -11.60 -3.15
C ILE A 186 16.22 -10.92 -2.60
N LEU A 187 16.11 -9.65 -2.24
CA LEU A 187 17.13 -8.91 -1.50
C LEU A 187 16.66 -8.63 -0.08
N GLU A 188 17.36 -9.21 0.90
CA GLU A 188 17.18 -8.87 2.30
C GLU A 188 18.38 -8.06 2.79
N GLU A 189 18.13 -6.92 3.43
CA GLU A 189 19.16 -6.15 4.11
C GLU A 189 18.96 -6.23 5.63
N GLU A 190 20.07 -6.34 6.36
CA GLU A 190 20.05 -6.31 7.82
C GLU A 190 20.80 -5.09 8.34
N TYR A 191 20.21 -4.43 9.33
CA TYR A 191 20.77 -3.28 10.02
C TYR A 191 20.73 -3.48 11.53
N GLY A 192 21.65 -2.86 12.25
CA GLY A 192 21.50 -2.57 13.69
C GLY A 192 20.68 -1.29 13.87
N ASP A 193 21.06 -0.44 14.82
CA ASP A 193 20.45 0.88 14.98
C ASP A 193 20.69 1.78 13.76
N ILE A 194 19.67 2.56 13.40
CA ILE A 194 19.70 3.49 12.26
C ILE A 194 19.43 4.90 12.77
N VAL A 195 20.32 5.85 12.44
CA VAL A 195 20.10 7.28 12.71
C VAL A 195 20.06 8.07 11.41
N VAL A 196 18.88 8.61 11.08
CA VAL A 196 18.64 9.44 9.90
C VAL A 196 18.87 10.90 10.24
N LYS A 197 20.08 11.38 9.93
CA LYS A 197 20.52 12.76 10.20
C LYS A 197 19.84 13.79 9.31
N SER A 198 19.92 15.05 9.71
CA SER A 198 19.43 16.20 8.92
C SER A 198 19.93 16.18 7.47
N GLY A 199 19.01 16.41 6.52
CA GLY A 199 19.30 16.41 5.08
C GLY A 199 19.53 15.02 4.47
N LYS A 200 19.38 13.95 5.26
CA LYS A 200 19.45 12.57 4.78
C LYS A 200 18.07 11.96 4.69
N THR A 201 17.94 11.02 3.75
CA THR A 201 16.75 10.21 3.56
C THR A 201 17.15 8.75 3.67
N PHE A 202 16.47 8.00 4.53
CA PHE A 202 16.55 6.55 4.54
C PHE A 202 15.29 6.00 3.87
N VAL A 203 15.50 5.14 2.87
CA VAL A 203 14.42 4.57 2.04
C VAL A 203 14.37 3.06 2.28
N ILE A 204 13.19 2.56 2.64
CA ILE A 204 12.90 1.13 2.74
C ILE A 204 11.93 0.79 1.60
N ASP A 205 12.46 0.27 0.50
CA ASP A 205 11.70 -0.14 -0.67
C ASP A 205 11.77 -1.64 -0.95
N LYS A 206 12.51 -2.39 -0.11
CA LYS A 206 12.75 -3.83 -0.18
C LYS A 206 12.67 -4.47 1.22
N PRO A 207 12.75 -5.81 1.33
CA PRO A 207 12.83 -6.49 2.62
C PRO A 207 14.03 -6.03 3.46
N VAL A 208 13.75 -5.55 4.66
CA VAL A 208 14.73 -5.06 5.62
C VAL A 208 14.43 -5.63 7.00
N THR A 209 15.47 -6.14 7.67
CA THR A 209 15.46 -6.47 9.09
C THR A 209 16.28 -5.45 9.87
N VAL A 210 15.70 -4.86 10.91
CA VAL A 210 16.38 -3.93 11.81
C VAL A 210 16.46 -4.55 13.21
N ASN A 211 17.68 -4.86 13.64
CA ASN A 211 18.01 -5.41 14.97
C ASN A 211 18.30 -4.26 15.96
N GLY A 212 17.39 -3.30 16.05
CA GLY A 212 17.56 -2.06 16.83
C GLY A 212 16.49 -1.02 16.52
N ASP A 213 16.76 0.22 16.90
CA ASP A 213 15.86 1.35 16.70
C ASP A 213 16.13 2.11 15.39
N ILE A 214 15.10 2.78 14.88
CA ILE A 214 15.23 3.79 13.81
C ILE A 214 14.94 5.16 14.40
N GLU A 215 15.95 6.03 14.43
CA GLU A 215 15.82 7.41 14.90
C GLU A 215 15.90 8.40 13.75
N VAL A 216 14.90 9.25 13.61
CA VAL A 216 14.80 10.28 12.57
C VAL A 216 14.91 11.66 13.21
N GLU A 217 16.06 12.28 13.04
CA GLU A 217 16.36 13.60 13.57
C GLU A 217 15.63 14.72 12.82
N ARG A 218 15.69 15.93 13.37
CA ARG A 218 15.15 17.12 12.73
C ARG A 218 15.74 17.33 11.34
N GLY A 219 14.89 17.39 10.33
CA GLY A 219 15.29 17.54 8.93
C GLY A 219 15.72 16.24 8.24
N GLY A 220 15.76 15.11 8.95
CA GLY A 220 15.89 13.77 8.37
C GLY A 220 14.56 13.26 7.80
N SER A 221 14.61 12.27 6.92
CA SER A 221 13.42 11.67 6.31
C SER A 221 13.48 10.13 6.28
N LEU A 222 12.47 9.48 6.84
CA LEU A 222 12.23 8.05 6.65
C LEU A 222 11.09 7.85 5.63
N LEU A 223 11.38 7.15 4.54
CA LEU A 223 10.40 6.83 3.50
C LEU A 223 10.32 5.32 3.34
N MET A 224 9.12 4.76 3.47
CA MET A 224 8.88 3.36 3.18
C MET A 224 7.89 3.26 2.02
N SER A 225 8.27 2.58 0.94
CA SER A 225 7.48 2.53 -0.30
C SER A 225 7.56 1.14 -0.92
N GLY A 226 6.56 0.30 -0.70
CA GLY A 226 6.59 -1.10 -1.14
C GLY A 226 7.47 -2.02 -0.28
N GLY A 227 8.16 -1.48 0.72
CA GLY A 227 9.12 -2.22 1.55
C GLY A 227 8.46 -3.15 2.57
N ILE A 228 9.22 -4.16 2.99
CA ILE A 228 8.86 -5.05 4.10
C ILE A 228 9.85 -4.78 5.24
N LEU A 229 9.37 -4.40 6.41
CA LEU A 229 10.20 -4.16 7.59
C LEU A 229 9.90 -5.20 8.67
N LYS A 230 10.92 -5.96 9.06
CA LYS A 230 10.95 -6.74 10.30
C LYS A 230 11.81 -5.98 11.31
N ILE A 231 11.32 -5.70 12.51
CA ILE A 231 12.05 -4.84 13.46
C ILE A 231 12.02 -5.36 14.89
N TYR A 232 13.17 -5.32 15.55
CA TYR A 232 13.37 -5.62 16.98
C TYR A 232 13.62 -4.33 17.78
N GLY A 233 12.75 -3.35 17.61
CA GLY A 233 12.87 -2.01 18.17
C GLY A 233 11.71 -1.10 17.75
N GLY A 234 11.87 0.21 18.01
CA GLY A 234 10.89 1.24 17.68
C GLY A 234 11.40 2.26 16.65
N ILE A 235 10.48 3.09 16.16
CA ILE A 235 10.79 4.26 15.33
C ILE A 235 10.56 5.52 16.16
N LYS A 236 11.59 6.36 16.31
CA LYS A 236 11.50 7.66 16.99
C LYS A 236 11.71 8.76 15.97
N VAL A 237 10.79 9.71 15.91
CA VAL A 237 10.88 10.85 14.99
C VAL A 237 10.79 12.13 15.81
N ASN A 238 11.78 13.02 15.71
CA ASN A 238 11.74 14.32 16.37
C ASN A 238 12.06 15.46 15.39
N GLY A 239 11.03 16.09 14.84
CA GLY A 239 11.18 17.15 13.83
C GLY A 239 11.57 16.64 12.44
N GLY A 240 11.60 15.31 12.26
CA GLY A 240 11.85 14.64 10.98
C GLY A 240 10.58 14.46 10.15
N ARG A 241 10.74 13.82 9.00
CA ARG A 241 9.64 13.41 8.11
C ARG A 241 9.51 11.89 8.10
N ILE A 242 8.28 11.40 8.11
CA ILE A 242 7.99 9.98 7.98
C ILE A 242 6.82 9.79 7.02
N ARG A 243 6.99 8.88 6.05
CA ARG A 243 5.92 8.47 5.13
C ARG A 243 6.01 6.97 4.87
N LEU A 244 4.88 6.29 5.01
CA LEU A 244 4.72 4.88 4.68
C LEU A 244 3.67 4.77 3.57
N TYR A 245 4.02 4.06 2.50
CA TYR A 245 3.14 3.80 1.37
C TYR A 245 3.30 2.35 0.96
N ASN A 246 2.19 1.62 0.84
CA ASN A 246 2.20 0.22 0.40
C ASN A 246 3.23 -0.64 1.15
N THR A 247 3.34 -0.46 2.47
CA THR A 247 4.42 -1.03 3.27
C THR A 247 3.88 -2.14 4.15
N ARG A 248 4.68 -3.19 4.39
CA ARG A 248 4.38 -4.23 5.39
C ARG A 248 5.37 -4.15 6.53
N VAL A 249 4.88 -3.99 7.75
CA VAL A 249 5.70 -3.93 8.96
C VAL A 249 5.31 -5.07 9.89
N ARG A 250 6.31 -5.76 10.44
CA ARG A 250 6.17 -6.73 11.51
C ARG A 250 7.13 -6.38 12.64
N VAL A 251 6.56 -5.98 13.78
CA VAL A 251 7.30 -5.75 15.02
C VAL A 251 7.54 -7.11 15.67
N LEU A 252 8.80 -7.50 15.77
CA LEU A 252 9.24 -8.77 16.34
C LEU A 252 9.65 -8.66 17.80
N LYS A 253 9.98 -7.44 18.25
CA LYS A 253 10.16 -7.05 19.64
C LYS A 253 10.04 -5.54 19.73
N ASN A 254 9.44 -5.03 20.81
CA ASN A 254 9.50 -3.62 21.15
C ASN A 254 9.40 -3.46 22.67
N ASP A 255 10.34 -2.72 23.27
CA ASP A 255 10.35 -2.45 24.72
C ASP A 255 9.70 -1.09 25.06
N TYR A 256 9.21 -0.36 24.04
CA TYR A 256 8.52 0.92 24.20
C TYR A 256 6.99 0.78 24.20
N GLU A 257 6.31 1.77 24.78
CA GLU A 257 4.83 1.86 24.80
C GLU A 257 4.22 1.87 23.38
N TYR A 258 4.91 2.47 22.41
CA TYR A 258 4.49 2.53 21.00
C TYR A 258 5.63 2.11 20.08
N PHE A 259 5.29 1.43 18.99
CA PHE A 259 6.18 1.14 17.88
C PHE A 259 6.71 2.44 17.25
N MET A 260 5.85 3.44 17.01
CA MET A 260 6.28 4.75 16.53
C MET A 260 6.01 5.86 17.54
N GLN A 261 7.05 6.59 17.93
CA GLN A 261 6.95 7.81 18.73
C GLN A 261 7.32 9.01 17.87
N ILE A 262 6.33 9.88 17.60
CA ILE A 262 6.45 10.96 16.63
C ILE A 262 6.20 12.30 17.29
N ASP A 263 7.28 13.06 17.43
CA ASP A 263 7.32 14.40 17.98
C ASP A 263 7.72 15.43 16.91
N ASN A 264 7.13 16.62 17.00
CA ASN A 264 7.44 17.77 16.16
C ASN A 264 7.37 17.53 14.63
N ALA A 265 6.65 16.50 14.17
CA ALA A 265 6.44 16.24 12.75
C ALA A 265 5.24 17.05 12.23
N ALA A 266 5.41 17.79 11.13
CA ALA A 266 4.33 18.61 10.58
C ALA A 266 3.17 17.78 10.02
N ILE A 267 3.50 16.72 9.27
CA ILE A 267 2.55 15.80 8.64
C ILE A 267 3.14 14.39 8.69
N VAL A 268 2.33 13.44 9.13
CA VAL A 268 2.58 12.00 9.05
C VAL A 268 1.57 11.40 8.08
N GLN A 269 2.05 10.65 7.09
CA GLN A 269 1.20 10.01 6.10
C GLN A 269 1.53 8.52 6.02
N ILE A 270 0.51 7.70 6.21
CA ILE A 270 0.59 6.24 6.15
C ILE A 270 -0.58 5.78 5.29
N SER A 271 -0.31 5.15 4.15
CA SER A 271 -1.35 4.61 3.29
C SER A 271 -1.05 3.23 2.73
N ASP A 272 -2.11 2.49 2.41
CA ASP A 272 -2.05 1.20 1.71
C ASP A 272 -1.19 0.16 2.43
N SER A 273 -1.07 0.24 3.75
CA SER A 273 -0.05 -0.48 4.51
C SER A 273 -0.64 -1.54 5.44
N PHE A 274 0.19 -2.50 5.83
CA PHE A 274 -0.12 -3.51 6.85
C PHE A 274 0.90 -3.41 7.98
N ILE A 275 0.44 -3.14 9.19
CA ILE A 275 1.27 -2.96 10.37
C ILE A 275 0.86 -3.98 11.44
N ASP A 276 1.72 -4.97 11.68
CA ASP A 276 1.56 -5.93 12.77
C ASP A 276 2.48 -5.56 13.94
N CYS A 277 1.88 -5.15 15.06
CA CYS A 277 2.59 -4.75 16.27
C CYS A 277 3.02 -5.94 17.14
N GLY A 278 2.69 -7.18 16.74
CA GLY A 278 3.19 -8.41 17.37
C GLY A 278 2.81 -8.60 18.83
N GLN A 279 1.78 -7.91 19.33
CA GLN A 279 1.39 -7.83 20.75
C GLN A 279 2.45 -7.22 21.68
N PHE A 280 3.42 -6.46 21.16
CA PHE A 280 4.47 -5.84 21.98
C PHE A 280 4.16 -4.41 22.43
N SER A 281 3.44 -3.63 21.61
CA SER A 281 3.27 -2.20 21.82
C SER A 281 2.05 -1.64 21.07
N GLY A 282 1.68 -0.39 21.38
CA GLY A 282 0.78 0.39 20.54
C GLY A 282 1.43 0.66 19.18
N PHE A 283 0.64 1.06 18.17
CA PHE A 283 1.17 1.36 16.85
C PHE A 283 1.91 2.70 16.81
N MET A 284 1.24 3.79 17.17
CA MET A 284 1.87 5.11 17.13
C MET A 284 1.34 6.09 18.18
N LYS A 285 2.24 6.94 18.66
CA LYS A 285 1.94 8.16 19.39
C LYS A 285 2.44 9.36 18.61
N GLN A 286 1.55 10.31 18.33
CA GLN A 286 1.91 11.55 17.65
C GLN A 286 1.50 12.77 18.48
N THR A 287 2.48 13.60 18.85
CA THR A 287 2.27 14.71 19.79
C THR A 287 1.94 16.05 19.12
N SER A 288 2.17 16.17 17.81
CA SER A 288 1.98 17.42 17.06
C SER A 288 1.67 17.18 15.58
N GLY A 289 1.28 18.24 14.86
CA GLY A 289 1.08 18.19 13.41
C GLY A 289 -0.22 17.53 12.96
N ARG A 290 -0.23 17.04 11.72
CA ARG A 290 -1.37 16.38 11.07
C ARG A 290 -1.08 14.89 10.85
N LEU A 291 -2.09 14.04 11.04
CA LEU A 291 -2.07 12.62 10.66
C LEU A 291 -2.97 12.39 9.46
N ILE A 292 -2.49 11.63 8.49
CA ILE A 292 -3.27 11.06 7.38
C ILE A 292 -2.99 9.56 7.39
N LEU A 293 -3.99 8.77 7.79
CA LEU A 293 -3.93 7.32 7.87
C LEU A 293 -5.04 6.76 6.98
N THR A 294 -4.69 6.15 5.85
CA THR A 294 -5.68 5.67 4.88
C THR A 294 -5.41 4.26 4.42
N ASP A 295 -6.45 3.48 4.11
CA ASP A 295 -6.30 2.18 3.43
C ASP A 295 -5.30 1.24 4.15
N THR A 296 -5.26 1.31 5.48
CA THR A 296 -4.21 0.69 6.30
C THR A 296 -4.81 -0.26 7.33
N ILE A 297 -4.21 -1.43 7.46
CA ILE A 297 -4.55 -2.42 8.48
C ILE A 297 -3.50 -2.33 9.59
N VAL A 298 -3.96 -2.17 10.82
CA VAL A 298 -3.13 -2.23 12.03
C VAL A 298 -3.64 -3.37 12.90
N SER A 299 -2.76 -4.31 13.24
CA SER A 299 -3.12 -5.50 13.99
C SER A 299 -2.24 -5.74 15.21
N ASN A 300 -2.81 -6.44 16.19
CA ASN A 300 -2.10 -6.98 17.35
C ASN A 300 -1.34 -5.92 18.15
N ALA A 301 -1.99 -4.79 18.41
CA ALA A 301 -1.44 -3.73 19.25
C ALA A 301 -1.77 -4.00 20.73
N ALA A 302 -0.78 -3.85 21.61
CA ALA A 302 -0.90 -4.12 23.04
C ALA A 302 -0.07 -3.16 23.90
N GLY A 303 -0.20 -3.23 25.23
CA GLY A 303 0.52 -2.38 26.18
C GLY A 303 0.03 -0.93 26.21
N SER A 304 -0.51 -0.42 25.10
CA SER A 304 -1.18 0.86 24.96
C SER A 304 -2.11 0.87 23.77
N ARG A 305 -2.91 1.93 23.65
CA ARG A 305 -3.80 2.10 22.49
C ARG A 305 -2.99 2.06 21.19
N SER A 306 -3.59 1.52 20.14
CA SER A 306 -2.93 1.43 18.83
C SER A 306 -2.48 2.82 18.35
N VAL A 307 -3.37 3.81 18.31
CA VAL A 307 -3.06 5.19 17.93
C VAL A 307 -3.38 6.14 19.08
N SER A 308 -2.39 6.85 19.58
CA SER A 308 -2.55 7.96 20.54
C SER A 308 -2.21 9.30 19.88
N PHE A 309 -3.22 10.11 19.61
CA PHE A 309 -3.07 11.35 18.84
C PHE A 309 -3.35 12.61 19.67
N TYR A 310 -2.36 13.50 19.74
CA TYR A 310 -2.42 14.80 20.44
C TYR A 310 -2.24 16.00 19.49
N GLY A 311 -2.09 15.74 18.19
CA GLY A 311 -1.80 16.75 17.18
C GLY A 311 -2.99 17.67 16.86
N ARG A 312 -2.85 18.44 15.79
CA ARG A 312 -3.84 19.44 15.38
C ARG A 312 -5.04 18.80 14.69
N SER A 313 -4.79 17.92 13.73
CA SER A 313 -5.86 17.30 12.95
C SER A 313 -5.49 15.90 12.45
N ALA A 314 -6.44 14.98 12.40
CA ALA A 314 -6.23 13.66 11.82
C ALA A 314 -7.35 13.28 10.85
N VAL A 315 -6.99 12.59 9.76
CA VAL A 315 -7.94 11.92 8.86
C VAL A 315 -7.58 10.44 8.88
N ILE A 316 -8.52 9.61 9.30
CA ILE A 316 -8.38 8.15 9.39
C ILE A 316 -9.48 7.55 8.51
N THR A 317 -9.13 6.89 7.41
CA THR A 317 -10.14 6.52 6.40
C THR A 317 -9.87 5.16 5.77
N ARG A 318 -10.89 4.30 5.67
CA ARG A 318 -10.72 2.94 5.10
C ARG A 318 -9.64 2.12 5.81
N CYS A 319 -9.54 2.29 7.13
CA CYS A 319 -8.58 1.58 7.96
C CYS A 319 -9.24 0.44 8.71
N ARG A 320 -8.45 -0.57 9.07
CA ARG A 320 -8.89 -1.64 9.98
C ARG A 320 -7.97 -1.74 11.18
N PHE A 321 -8.55 -1.77 12.37
CA PHE A 321 -7.84 -2.01 13.63
C PHE A 321 -8.31 -3.35 14.19
N ILE A 322 -7.37 -4.29 14.34
CA ILE A 322 -7.70 -5.70 14.65
C ILE A 322 -6.92 -6.14 15.89
N ASN A 323 -7.59 -6.77 16.85
CA ASN A 323 -6.97 -7.29 18.08
C ASN A 323 -6.11 -6.20 18.79
N CYS A 324 -6.75 -5.10 19.17
CA CYS A 324 -6.09 -4.01 19.89
C CYS A 324 -6.43 -4.11 21.39
N ASP A 325 -5.53 -4.65 22.19
CA ASP A 325 -5.80 -5.14 23.57
C ASP A 325 -5.83 -4.02 24.64
N CYS A 326 -5.52 -2.79 24.25
CA CYS A 326 -5.65 -1.60 25.09
C CYS A 326 -6.47 -0.48 24.41
N GLY A 327 -7.15 -0.82 23.31
CA GLY A 327 -8.00 0.04 22.51
C GLY A 327 -7.34 0.46 21.19
N ALA A 328 -8.13 0.84 20.19
CA ALA A 328 -7.61 1.22 18.89
C ALA A 328 -7.16 2.69 18.86
N VAL A 329 -8.05 3.66 18.99
CA VAL A 329 -7.71 5.09 18.83
C VAL A 329 -7.99 5.87 20.12
N SER A 330 -7.06 6.72 20.53
CA SER A 330 -7.26 7.77 21.53
C SER A 330 -6.93 9.16 20.99
N LEU A 331 -7.82 10.10 21.29
CA LEU A 331 -7.73 11.48 20.87
C LEU A 331 -7.64 12.41 22.07
N TYR A 332 -6.69 13.33 22.06
CA TYR A 332 -6.42 14.23 23.17
C TYR A 332 -6.32 15.69 22.73
N ASN A 333 -6.25 16.60 23.72
CA ASN A 333 -6.06 18.03 23.54
C ASN A 333 -7.12 18.66 22.64
N ARG A 334 -6.70 19.35 21.56
CA ARG A 334 -7.57 20.07 20.63
C ARG A 334 -7.63 19.39 19.26
N ALA A 335 -7.37 18.08 19.22
CA ALA A 335 -7.34 17.32 17.98
C ALA A 335 -8.69 17.36 17.27
N ARG A 336 -8.69 17.78 16.00
CA ARG A 336 -9.85 17.70 15.10
C ARG A 336 -9.73 16.47 14.22
N VAL A 337 -10.68 15.54 14.29
CA VAL A 337 -10.48 14.21 13.70
C VAL A 337 -11.69 13.78 12.89
N GLU A 338 -11.42 13.28 11.69
CA GLU A 338 -12.39 12.59 10.85
C GLU A 338 -12.00 11.11 10.77
N ILE A 339 -12.93 10.22 11.12
CA ILE A 339 -12.79 8.77 11.03
C ILE A 339 -13.90 8.27 10.11
N LYS A 340 -13.58 7.75 8.92
CA LYS A 340 -14.59 7.37 7.93
C LYS A 340 -14.34 6.00 7.33
N ASN A 341 -15.39 5.19 7.16
CA ASN A 341 -15.29 3.88 6.52
C ASN A 341 -14.26 2.95 7.19
N CYS A 342 -14.13 2.99 8.51
CA CYS A 342 -13.16 2.20 9.26
C CYS A 342 -13.81 0.99 9.93
N GLU A 343 -13.03 -0.07 10.12
CA GLU A 343 -13.43 -1.27 10.86
C GLU A 343 -12.58 -1.43 12.13
N PHE A 344 -13.24 -1.70 13.24
CA PHE A 344 -12.60 -1.97 14.52
C PHE A 344 -13.07 -3.34 14.99
N ILE A 345 -12.14 -4.29 15.04
CA ILE A 345 -12.46 -5.71 15.19
C ILE A 345 -11.73 -6.23 16.43
N LYS A 346 -12.48 -6.77 17.39
CA LYS A 346 -11.93 -7.36 18.62
C LYS A 346 -10.99 -6.42 19.37
N CYS A 347 -11.32 -5.13 19.41
CA CYS A 347 -10.59 -4.18 20.24
C CYS A 347 -11.07 -4.28 21.69
N ILE A 348 -10.16 -4.17 22.65
CA ILE A 348 -10.46 -4.27 24.09
C ILE A 348 -9.87 -3.07 24.82
N ALA A 349 -10.63 -2.42 25.69
CA ALA A 349 -10.11 -1.35 26.55
C ALA A 349 -10.90 -1.22 27.85
N GLU A 350 -10.51 -0.30 28.73
CA GLU A 350 -11.35 0.06 29.89
C GLU A 350 -12.59 0.87 29.48
N TYR A 351 -12.40 1.82 28.55
CA TYR A 351 -13.42 2.70 27.98
C TYR A 351 -13.18 2.85 26.49
N GLY A 352 -14.20 2.89 25.64
CA GLY A 352 -14.02 3.23 24.22
C GLY A 352 -13.03 2.31 23.52
N ALA A 353 -13.36 1.03 23.36
CA ALA A 353 -12.40 0.05 22.84
C ALA A 353 -11.94 0.36 21.41
N ALA A 354 -12.83 0.88 20.57
CA ALA A 354 -12.45 1.39 19.27
C ALA A 354 -11.95 2.84 19.34
N LEU A 355 -12.74 3.73 19.95
CA LEU A 355 -12.42 5.15 20.03
C LEU A 355 -12.62 5.69 21.44
N TYR A 356 -11.59 6.31 21.97
CA TYR A 356 -11.65 7.12 23.18
C TYR A 356 -11.25 8.54 22.87
N SER A 357 -12.02 9.51 23.35
CA SER A 357 -11.69 10.90 23.10
C SER A 357 -11.83 11.75 24.36
N GLU A 358 -10.72 12.35 24.76
CA GLU A 358 -10.66 13.51 25.66
C GLU A 358 -10.46 14.81 24.89
N SER A 359 -10.44 14.77 23.56
CA SER A 359 -10.24 15.95 22.74
C SER A 359 -11.42 16.91 22.89
N ILE A 360 -11.10 18.20 23.07
CA ILE A 360 -12.09 19.28 22.98
C ILE A 360 -12.33 19.74 21.53
N GLY A 361 -11.54 19.26 20.56
CA GLY A 361 -11.73 19.50 19.13
C GLY A 361 -12.90 18.69 18.54
N ASN A 362 -13.29 18.99 17.29
CA ASN A 362 -14.36 18.25 16.61
C ASN A 362 -13.91 16.83 16.29
N VAL A 363 -14.76 15.84 16.54
CA VAL A 363 -14.50 14.44 16.24
C VAL A 363 -15.71 13.87 15.51
N GLU A 364 -15.48 13.46 14.27
CA GLU A 364 -16.49 12.90 13.37
C GLU A 364 -16.15 11.43 13.10
N CYS A 365 -17.13 10.54 13.26
CA CYS A 365 -17.01 9.11 13.00
C CYS A 365 -18.16 8.63 12.13
N GLU A 366 -17.89 8.32 10.87
CA GLU A 366 -18.92 8.04 9.86
C GLU A 366 -18.69 6.69 9.18
N ASP A 367 -19.78 5.99 8.88
CA ASP A 367 -19.78 4.76 8.08
C ASP A 367 -18.80 3.69 8.63
N CYS A 368 -18.63 3.63 9.96
CA CYS A 368 -17.68 2.71 10.60
C CYS A 368 -18.37 1.46 11.14
N VAL A 369 -17.62 0.36 11.21
CA VAL A 369 -18.06 -0.90 11.81
C VAL A 369 -17.25 -1.21 13.05
N PHE A 370 -17.93 -1.50 14.15
CA PHE A 370 -17.37 -1.96 15.41
C PHE A 370 -17.84 -3.39 15.62
N ASP A 371 -16.92 -4.35 15.53
CA ASP A 371 -17.21 -5.77 15.63
C ASP A 371 -16.46 -6.38 16.82
N GLU A 372 -17.21 -7.02 17.71
CA GLU A 372 -16.69 -7.66 18.93
C GLU A 372 -15.81 -6.75 19.81
N CYS A 373 -16.05 -5.43 19.77
CA CYS A 373 -15.36 -4.46 20.63
C CYS A 373 -15.82 -4.55 22.09
N ASN A 374 -14.88 -4.63 23.04
CA ASN A 374 -15.17 -4.84 24.46
C ASN A 374 -14.55 -3.76 25.35
N ALA A 375 -15.39 -3.00 26.06
CA ALA A 375 -14.97 -2.09 27.12
C ALA A 375 -15.29 -2.67 28.49
N LYS A 376 -14.38 -2.51 29.46
CA LYS A 376 -14.60 -2.95 30.85
C LYS A 376 -15.75 -2.19 31.52
N TYR A 377 -15.90 -0.90 31.24
CA TYR A 377 -16.84 -0.02 31.95
C TYR A 377 -17.91 0.57 31.02
N LEU A 378 -17.55 1.49 30.11
CA LEU A 378 -18.52 2.24 29.30
C LEU A 378 -17.99 2.49 27.87
N GLY A 379 -18.92 2.64 26.92
CA GLY A 379 -18.60 2.91 25.53
C GLY A 379 -17.86 1.74 24.89
N ALA A 380 -18.54 0.60 24.69
CA ALA A 380 -17.93 -0.59 24.10
C ALA A 380 -17.14 -0.29 22.82
N ALA A 381 -17.73 0.50 21.93
CA ALA A 381 -17.09 1.02 20.73
C ALA A 381 -16.48 2.40 20.99
N ILE A 382 -17.31 3.39 21.34
CA ILE A 382 -16.91 4.80 21.42
C ILE A 382 -17.17 5.36 22.81
N TYR A 383 -16.18 6.03 23.37
CA TYR A 383 -16.30 6.78 24.62
C TYR A 383 -15.77 8.20 24.46
N PHE A 384 -16.66 9.18 24.63
CA PHE A 384 -16.28 10.58 24.82
C PHE A 384 -16.20 10.92 26.30
N LYS A 385 -15.06 11.43 26.77
CA LYS A 385 -14.90 11.82 28.18
C LYS A 385 -15.78 13.02 28.56
N TYR A 386 -15.98 13.94 27.63
CA TYR A 386 -16.78 15.14 27.81
C TYR A 386 -17.91 15.15 26.79
N GLN A 387 -19.14 15.50 27.18
CA GLN A 387 -20.23 15.74 26.24
C GLN A 387 -20.15 17.18 25.71
N LYS A 388 -20.04 17.37 24.39
CA LYS A 388 -19.89 18.72 23.79
C LYS A 388 -20.27 18.75 22.31
N PHE A 389 -20.59 19.95 21.81
CA PHE A 389 -20.73 20.20 20.38
C PHE A 389 -19.51 19.75 19.56
N GLY A 390 -19.77 19.33 18.31
CA GLY A 390 -18.76 18.86 17.37
C GLY A 390 -18.35 17.40 17.58
N GLN A 391 -19.16 16.61 18.29
CA GLN A 391 -19.05 15.15 18.36
C GLN A 391 -20.11 14.57 17.44
N TYR A 392 -19.70 14.00 16.31
CA TYR A 392 -20.63 13.50 15.30
C TYR A 392 -20.36 12.02 15.05
N ILE A 393 -21.41 11.21 15.14
CA ILE A 393 -21.35 9.80 14.77
C ILE A 393 -22.50 9.51 13.83
N LYS A 394 -22.22 8.93 12.66
CA LYS A 394 -23.22 8.69 11.62
C LYS A 394 -23.03 7.34 10.96
N ASN A 395 -24.13 6.64 10.66
CA ASN A 395 -24.13 5.41 9.86
C ASN A 395 -23.18 4.32 10.40
N CYS A 396 -22.95 4.30 11.71
CA CYS A 396 -22.04 3.35 12.33
C CYS A 396 -22.78 2.11 12.81
N ILE A 397 -22.13 0.95 12.71
CA ILE A 397 -22.73 -0.35 13.06
C ILE A 397 -21.92 -0.98 14.19
N CYS A 398 -22.59 -1.35 15.30
CA CYS A 398 -21.98 -2.13 16.39
C CYS A 398 -22.51 -3.57 16.36
N ARG A 399 -21.61 -4.56 16.30
CA ARG A 399 -21.92 -6.00 16.28
C ARG A 399 -21.16 -6.69 17.40
N GLY A 400 -21.88 -7.44 18.25
CA GLY A 400 -21.24 -8.22 19.31
C GLY A 400 -20.44 -7.41 20.34
N CYS A 401 -20.60 -6.08 20.40
CA CYS A 401 -19.86 -5.24 21.33
C CYS A 401 -20.38 -5.36 22.77
N ASN A 402 -19.48 -5.26 23.74
CA ASN A 402 -19.77 -5.37 25.17
C ASN A 402 -19.17 -4.20 25.98
N PRO A 403 -19.90 -3.54 26.89
CA PRO A 403 -21.32 -3.74 27.23
C PRO A 403 -22.27 -3.37 26.08
N SER A 404 -23.30 -4.20 25.86
CA SER A 404 -24.26 -4.02 24.76
C SER A 404 -25.22 -2.85 24.96
N GLU A 405 -25.47 -2.50 26.23
CA GLU A 405 -26.33 -1.39 26.65
C GLU A 405 -25.66 -0.02 26.52
N ASN A 406 -24.33 0.02 26.38
CA ASN A 406 -23.56 1.27 26.30
C ASN A 406 -22.41 1.14 25.30
N GLN A 407 -22.77 0.96 24.04
CA GLN A 407 -21.79 0.80 22.95
C GLN A 407 -21.14 2.14 22.59
N ILE A 408 -21.88 3.23 22.73
CA ILE A 408 -21.45 4.59 22.41
C ILE A 408 -21.87 5.50 23.56
N PHE A 409 -20.91 6.25 24.10
CA PHE A 409 -21.12 7.05 25.30
C PHE A 409 -20.77 8.53 25.10
N ASN A 410 -21.58 9.42 25.69
CA ASN A 410 -21.35 10.87 25.79
C ASN A 410 -21.27 11.61 24.45
N VAL A 411 -22.12 11.23 23.50
CA VAL A 411 -22.29 11.95 22.23
C VAL A 411 -23.26 13.11 22.43
N TYR A 412 -22.97 14.24 21.79
CA TYR A 412 -23.85 15.41 21.76
C TYR A 412 -24.77 15.25 20.53
N ASP A 413 -25.98 14.75 20.75
CA ASP A 413 -26.84 14.16 19.73
C ASP A 413 -27.63 15.19 18.89
N ASP A 414 -28.03 14.77 17.70
CA ASP A 414 -29.27 15.20 17.02
C ASP A 414 -29.71 14.21 15.89
N ASP A 415 -28.85 13.29 15.40
CA ASP A 415 -29.22 12.32 14.33
C ASP A 415 -28.51 10.97 14.51
N PHE A 416 -29.10 10.01 15.24
CA PHE A 416 -28.56 8.65 15.40
C PHE A 416 -29.57 7.55 15.01
N GLU A 417 -29.29 6.78 13.95
CA GLU A 417 -29.98 5.51 13.64
C GLU A 417 -29.00 4.33 13.86
N ILE A 418 -29.14 3.62 15.00
CA ILE A 418 -28.43 2.35 15.21
C ILE A 418 -29.17 1.24 14.45
N GLN A 419 -28.57 0.72 13.38
CA GLN A 419 -29.00 -0.57 12.83
C GLN A 419 -28.48 -1.70 13.72
N ARG A 420 -29.27 -2.07 14.74
CA ARG A 420 -29.02 -3.30 15.52
C ARG A 420 -29.35 -4.50 14.64
N ILE A 421 -28.34 -5.23 14.19
CA ILE A 421 -28.54 -6.54 13.58
C ILE A 421 -28.45 -7.58 14.71
N GLU A 422 -29.59 -8.13 15.13
CA GLU A 422 -29.63 -9.29 16.03
C GLU A 422 -28.97 -10.48 15.33
N LYS A 423 -28.14 -11.22 16.08
CA LYS A 423 -27.45 -12.43 15.60
C LYS A 423 -28.48 -13.41 15.01
N ARG A 424 -28.52 -13.53 13.68
CA ARG A 424 -28.92 -14.80 13.06
C ARG A 424 -27.73 -15.74 13.18
N GLY A 425 -27.84 -16.69 14.10
CA GLY A 425 -26.83 -17.74 14.23
C GLY A 425 -26.79 -18.60 12.98
N THR A 426 -25.58 -18.90 12.51
CA THR A 426 -25.17 -20.22 12.06
C THR A 426 -23.65 -20.27 12.16
N ALA A 427 -23.16 -21.28 12.87
CA ALA A 427 -21.78 -21.71 12.83
C ALA A 427 -21.40 -22.06 11.38
N ASP A 428 -20.25 -21.57 10.89
CA ASP A 428 -19.35 -22.36 10.02
C ASP A 428 -18.03 -21.65 9.59
N ASP A 429 -17.82 -20.34 9.80
CA ASP A 429 -16.63 -19.66 9.25
C ASP A 429 -15.46 -19.44 10.24
N ILE A 430 -14.99 -20.49 10.95
CA ILE A 430 -13.70 -20.46 11.69
C ILE A 430 -12.80 -21.63 11.29
N ARG A 431 -12.50 -21.76 10.00
CA ARG A 431 -11.29 -22.46 9.53
C ARG A 431 -10.68 -21.62 8.42
N TYR A 432 -9.35 -21.51 8.42
CA TYR A 432 -8.50 -20.69 7.53
C TYR A 432 -7.98 -19.36 8.08
N ILE A 433 -7.37 -19.38 9.26
CA ILE A 433 -6.17 -18.55 9.52
C ILE A 433 -5.19 -19.41 10.33
N ASN A 434 -4.42 -20.24 9.63
CA ASN A 434 -3.16 -20.81 10.07
C ASN A 434 -2.50 -21.42 8.82
N GLN A 435 -1.46 -20.74 8.32
CA GLN A 435 -0.58 -21.02 7.16
C GLN A 435 -0.68 -19.95 6.07
N VAL A 436 0.11 -18.88 6.20
CA VAL A 436 1.22 -18.46 5.31
C VAL A 436 2.09 -17.49 6.10
#